data_AF-A0A351CKL5-F1
#
_entry.id   AF-A0A351CKL5-F1
#
_cell.length_a   1.000
_cell.length_b   1.000
_cell.length_c   1.000
_cell.angle_alpha   90.00
_cell.angle_beta   90.00
_cell.angle_gamma   90.00
#
_symmetry.space_group_name_H-M   'P 1'
#
loop_
_entity.id
_entity.type
_entity.pdbx_description
1 polymer ?
#
loop_
_entity_poly.entity_id
_entity_poly.type
_entity_poly.pdbx_seq_one_letter_code
_entity_poly.pdbx_strand_id
1 'polypeptide(L)'
;MRLSDYDFDLPKSLIAQNPKKSRTDSRLLVPFSTIIDAQFSQIANFLRPNDLLVMNNTRVIPARLFATKMTGGRVEIMIERIINNNSVLAMIRASIAPK
;
A
#
# COMPACT_ATOMS: atom_id res chain seq x y z
N MET A 1 -4.92 1.68 25.09
CA MET A 1 -3.82 2.26 24.29
C MET A 1 -4.21 3.65 23.87
N ARG A 2 -3.34 4.62 24.17
CA ARG A 2 -3.47 6.02 23.75
C ARG A 2 -2.52 6.26 22.59
N LEU A 3 -2.80 7.26 21.76
CA LEU A 3 -1.91 7.63 20.65
C LEU A 3 -0.49 7.97 21.13
N SER A 4 -0.40 8.59 22.32
CA SER A 4 0.85 8.95 22.98
C SER A 4 1.77 7.79 23.29
N ASP A 5 1.24 6.56 23.37
CA ASP A 5 2.05 5.37 23.68
C ASP A 5 3.02 5.03 22.53
N TYR A 6 2.88 5.69 21.37
CA TYR A 6 3.70 5.54 20.17
C TYR A 6 4.50 6.80 19.81
N ASP A 7 4.51 7.80 20.69
CA ASP A 7 5.27 9.03 20.47
C ASP A 7 6.76 8.84 20.81
N PHE A 8 7.64 9.42 20.01
CA PHE A 8 9.09 9.36 20.22
C PHE A 8 9.78 10.60 19.63
N ASP A 9 10.94 10.96 20.20
CA ASP A 9 11.73 12.07 19.67
C ASP A 9 12.34 11.70 18.32
N LEU A 10 11.88 12.37 17.26
CA LEU A 10 12.38 12.21 15.89
C LEU A 10 12.91 13.55 15.37
N PRO A 11 14.23 13.80 15.49
CA PRO A 11 14.85 14.98 14.91
C PRO A 11 14.56 15.08 13.41
N LYS A 12 14.10 16.25 12.96
CA LYS A 12 13.74 16.49 11.54
C LYS A 12 14.90 16.20 10.58
N SER A 13 16.14 16.38 11.03
CA SER A 13 17.35 16.08 10.25
C SER A 13 17.52 14.59 9.91
N LEU A 14 16.89 13.69 10.68
CA LEU A 14 16.92 12.25 10.44
C LEU A 14 15.82 11.79 9.47
N ILE A 15 14.89 12.68 9.08
CA ILE A 15 13.85 12.39 8.09
C ILE A 15 14.44 12.63 6.70
N ALA A 16 14.68 11.54 5.97
CA ALA A 16 15.18 11.61 4.60
C ALA A 16 14.21 12.40 3.70
N GLN A 17 14.70 13.51 3.13
CA GLN A 17 13.92 14.34 2.20
C GLN A 17 13.93 13.78 0.77
N ASN A 18 14.96 13.01 0.43
CA ASN A 18 15.13 12.37 -0.86
C ASN A 18 15.66 10.94 -0.65
N PRO A 19 15.33 10.00 -1.53
CA PRO A 19 15.95 8.67 -1.50
C PRO A 19 17.46 8.75 -1.79
N LYS A 20 18.20 7.72 -1.39
CA LYS A 20 19.59 7.50 -1.84
C LYS A 20 19.64 7.30 -3.37
N LYS A 21 20.79 7.61 -3.97
CA LYS A 21 21.03 7.46 -5.42
C LYS A 21 20.79 6.03 -5.90
N SER A 22 21.33 5.05 -5.18
CA SER A 22 20.93 3.65 -5.29
C SER A 22 20.06 3.27 -4.11
N ARG A 23 18.94 2.60 -4.37
CA ARG A 23 18.02 2.15 -3.31
C ARG A 23 18.63 1.08 -2.42
N THR A 24 19.57 0.28 -2.93
CA THR A 24 20.24 -0.77 -2.17
C THR A 24 21.21 -0.24 -1.12
N ASP A 25 21.56 1.05 -1.18
CA ASP A 25 22.51 1.70 -0.27
C ASP A 25 21.82 2.22 1.02
N SER A 26 20.52 1.98 1.18
CA SER A 26 19.82 2.29 2.42
C SER A 26 20.23 1.32 3.54
N ARG A 27 20.22 1.82 4.77
CA ARG A 27 20.37 0.98 5.97
C ARG A 27 19.19 0.02 6.11
N LEU A 28 19.45 -1.15 6.67
CA LEU A 28 18.47 -2.16 7.06
C LEU A 28 18.63 -2.41 8.56
N LEU A 29 17.59 -2.13 9.34
CA LEU A 29 17.55 -2.46 10.77
C LEU A 29 16.87 -3.83 10.92
N VAL A 30 17.58 -4.82 11.46
CA VAL A 30 17.03 -6.17 11.66
C VAL A 30 16.80 -6.43 13.15
N PRO A 31 15.53 -6.44 13.62
CA PRO A 31 15.23 -6.62 15.02
C PRO A 31 15.13 -8.12 15.38
N PHE A 32 16.20 -8.68 15.94
CA PHE A 32 16.18 -9.98 16.65
C PHE A 32 16.23 -9.74 18.17
N SER A 33 16.68 -10.72 18.96
CA SER A 33 17.01 -10.54 20.38
C SER A 33 18.05 -9.45 20.60
N THR A 34 18.92 -9.24 19.61
CA THR A 34 19.82 -8.10 19.50
C THR A 34 19.53 -7.40 18.19
N ILE A 35 19.48 -6.07 18.21
CA ILE A 35 19.29 -5.26 17.01
C ILE A 35 20.56 -5.33 16.17
N ILE A 36 20.40 -5.62 14.87
CA ILE A 36 21.50 -5.66 13.91
C ILE A 36 21.36 -4.49 12.94
N ASP A 37 22.41 -3.68 12.84
CA ASP A 37 22.58 -2.68 11.78
C ASP A 37 23.23 -3.32 10.55
N ALA A 38 22.49 -3.35 9.44
CA ALA A 38 22.94 -3.89 8.16
C ALA A 38 22.70 -2.88 7.01
N GLN A 39 23.12 -3.26 5.80
CA GLN A 39 22.74 -2.59 4.56
C GLN A 39 21.65 -3.38 3.84
N PHE A 40 20.77 -2.69 3.12
CA PHE A 40 19.68 -3.33 2.38
C PHE A 40 20.18 -4.31 1.31
N SER A 41 21.36 -4.08 0.73
CA SER A 41 22.04 -5.03 -0.16
C SER A 41 22.29 -6.40 0.47
N GLN A 42 22.29 -6.51 1.81
CA GLN A 42 22.49 -7.74 2.56
C GLN A 42 21.18 -8.46 2.89
N ILE A 43 20.01 -7.97 2.44
CA ILE A 43 18.71 -8.53 2.79
C ILE A 43 18.60 -10.04 2.54
N ALA A 44 19.25 -10.55 1.47
CA ALA A 44 19.24 -11.96 1.13
C ALA A 44 19.88 -12.85 2.21
N ASN A 45 20.81 -12.32 3.03
CA ASN A 45 21.43 -13.06 4.13
C ASN A 45 20.45 -13.39 5.26
N PHE A 46 19.29 -12.72 5.29
CA PHE A 46 18.26 -12.90 6.29
C PHE A 46 17.07 -13.74 5.79
N LEU A 47 17.13 -14.23 4.55
CA LEU A 47 16.12 -15.11 3.96
C LEU A 47 16.61 -16.56 3.95
N ARG A 48 15.69 -17.50 4.09
CA ARG A 48 15.95 -18.94 4.02
C ARG A 48 15.48 -19.51 2.69
N PRO A 49 16.03 -20.65 2.25
CA PRO A 49 15.48 -21.38 1.13
C PRO A 49 13.98 -21.64 1.33
N ASN A 50 13.21 -21.37 0.28
CA ASN A 50 11.74 -21.47 0.23
C ASN A 50 10.95 -20.37 0.97
N ASP A 51 11.58 -19.29 1.42
CA ASP A 51 10.85 -18.11 1.88
C ASP A 51 10.09 -17.44 0.71
N LEU A 52 8.88 -16.95 0.98
CA LEU A 52 8.05 -16.21 0.03
C LEU A 52 8.14 -14.71 0.28
N LEU A 53 8.73 -13.97 -0.68
CA LEU A 53 8.70 -12.52 -0.66
C LEU A 53 7.43 -12.00 -1.35
N VAL A 54 6.48 -11.51 -0.57
CA VAL A 54 5.26 -10.88 -1.10
C VAL A 54 5.53 -9.41 -1.36
N MET A 55 5.62 -9.03 -2.63
CA MET A 55 5.80 -7.63 -3.02
C MET A 55 4.46 -7.02 -3.40
N ASN A 56 4.15 -5.85 -2.83
CA ASN A 56 3.02 -5.05 -3.28
C ASN A 56 3.33 -4.41 -4.64
N ASN A 57 2.60 -4.81 -5.67
CA ASN A 57 2.67 -4.20 -7.00
C ASN A 57 1.42 -3.34 -7.23
N THR A 58 1.49 -2.05 -6.88
CA THR A 58 0.36 -1.13 -7.03
C THR A 58 0.23 -0.65 -8.47
N ARG A 59 -0.97 -0.77 -9.03
CA ARG A 59 -1.33 -0.24 -10.35
C ARG A 59 -2.49 0.73 -10.20
N VAL A 60 -2.37 1.90 -10.83
CA VAL A 60 -3.50 2.82 -10.97
C VAL A 60 -4.35 2.33 -12.13
N ILE A 61 -5.58 1.94 -11.86
CA ILE A 61 -6.57 1.63 -12.89
C ILE A 61 -7.57 2.80 -12.90
N PRO A 62 -7.80 3.47 -14.04
CA PRO A 62 -8.87 4.44 -14.18
C PRO A 62 -10.21 3.69 -14.13
N ALA A 63 -10.67 3.46 -12.90
CA ALA A 63 -11.78 2.56 -12.58
C ALA A 63 -13.03 3.31 -12.10
N ARG A 64 -12.96 4.63 -12.02
CA ARG A 64 -13.99 5.48 -11.43
C ARG A 64 -14.96 5.95 -12.52
N LEU A 65 -16.22 5.58 -12.38
CA LEU A 65 -17.31 5.95 -13.27
C LEU A 65 -18.36 6.76 -12.50
N PHE A 66 -18.94 7.74 -13.17
CA PHE A 66 -20.09 8.49 -12.68
C PHE A 66 -21.32 8.11 -13.50
N ALA A 67 -22.43 7.85 -12.82
CA ALA A 67 -23.69 7.50 -13.45
C ALA A 67 -24.86 8.19 -12.74
N THR A 68 -25.99 8.23 -13.44
CA THR A 68 -27.25 8.74 -12.91
C THR A 68 -28.28 7.62 -13.02
N LYS A 69 -28.96 7.32 -11.91
CA LYS A 69 -30.09 6.38 -11.93
C LYS A 69 -31.21 6.92 -12.80
N MET A 70 -32.10 6.04 -13.26
CA MET A 70 -33.34 6.47 -13.92
C MET A 70 -34.18 7.41 -13.04
N THR A 71 -34.07 7.30 -11.71
CA THR A 71 -34.74 8.19 -10.75
C THR A 71 -34.06 9.55 -10.55
N GLY A 72 -32.96 9.83 -11.26
CA GLY A 72 -32.18 11.08 -11.14
C GLY A 72 -31.11 11.08 -10.04
N GLY A 73 -31.05 10.04 -9.20
CA GLY A 73 -30.04 9.92 -8.15
C GLY A 73 -28.63 9.69 -8.71
N ARG A 74 -27.63 10.41 -8.19
CA ARG A 74 -26.21 10.23 -8.58
C ARG A 74 -25.62 8.94 -8.01
N VAL A 75 -24.77 8.29 -8.79
CA VAL A 75 -24.04 7.08 -8.42
C VAL A 75 -22.59 7.22 -8.83
N GLU A 76 -21.70 6.79 -7.95
CA GLU A 76 -20.28 6.64 -8.22
C GLU A 76 -19.91 5.16 -8.15
N ILE A 77 -19.20 4.66 -9.16
CA ILE A 77 -18.83 3.25 -9.30
C ILE A 77 -17.31 3.17 -9.39
N MET A 78 -16.68 2.37 -8.55
CA MET A 78 -15.24 2.08 -8.60
C MET A 78 -15.04 0.62 -9.02
N ILE A 79 -14.52 0.39 -10.22
CA ILE A 79 -14.17 -0.95 -10.72
C ILE A 79 -12.96 -1.48 -9.93
N GLU A 80 -13.13 -2.60 -9.24
CA GLU A 80 -12.04 -3.30 -8.58
C GLU A 80 -11.31 -4.21 -9.57
N ARG A 81 -12.07 -5.01 -10.34
CA ARG A 81 -11.51 -6.03 -11.24
C ARG A 81 -12.46 -6.35 -12.39
N ILE A 82 -11.90 -6.52 -13.59
CA ILE A 82 -12.64 -7.07 -14.75
C ILE A 82 -12.75 -8.59 -14.59
N ILE A 83 -13.97 -9.13 -14.62
CA ILE A 83 -14.22 -10.58 -14.52
C ILE A 83 -14.25 -11.19 -15.93
N ASN A 84 -14.97 -10.55 -16.86
CA ASN A 84 -15.00 -10.88 -18.28
C ASN A 84 -15.46 -9.65 -19.10
N ASN A 85 -15.70 -9.82 -20.41
CA ASN A 85 -16.05 -8.73 -21.33
C ASN A 85 -17.28 -7.90 -20.93
N ASN A 86 -18.19 -8.46 -20.11
CA ASN A 86 -19.47 -7.83 -19.79
C ASN A 86 -19.71 -7.73 -18.27
N SER A 87 -18.71 -8.06 -17.44
CA SER A 87 -18.87 -8.02 -15.98
C SER A 87 -17.59 -7.62 -15.26
N VAL A 88 -17.81 -6.85 -14.20
CA VAL A 88 -16.77 -6.32 -13.34
C VAL A 88 -17.19 -6.51 -11.89
N LEU A 89 -16.21 -6.68 -11.00
CA LEU A 89 -16.39 -6.48 -9.58
C LEU A 89 -16.20 -4.98 -9.32
N ALA A 90 -17.16 -4.34 -8.64
CA ALA A 90 -17.14 -2.91 -8.39
C ALA A 90 -17.74 -2.55 -7.03
N MET A 91 -17.22 -1.48 -6.44
CA MET A 91 -17.81 -0.81 -5.28
C MET A 91 -18.74 0.32 -5.76
N ILE A 92 -19.95 0.37 -5.22
CA ILE A 92 -20.95 1.39 -5.57
C ILE A 92 -21.17 2.32 -4.38
N ARG A 93 -21.06 3.63 -4.63
CA ARG A 93 -21.43 4.67 -3.70
C ARG A 93 -22.67 5.41 -4.22
N ALA A 94 -23.78 5.27 -3.49
CA ALA A 94 -25.04 5.96 -3.76
C ALA A 94 -25.82 6.14 -2.44
N SER A 95 -26.69 7.16 -2.36
CA SER A 95 -27.54 7.37 -1.17
C SER A 95 -28.43 6.18 -0.84
N ILE A 96 -28.83 5.43 -1.86
CA ILE A 96 -29.46 4.11 -1.75
C ILE A 96 -28.70 3.23 -2.74
N ALA A 97 -28.00 2.20 -2.29
CA ALA A 97 -27.30 1.31 -3.23
C ALA A 97 -28.34 0.56 -4.09
N PRO A 98 -28.12 0.43 -5.41
CA PRO A 98 -28.86 -0.56 -6.21
C PRO A 98 -28.60 -1.97 -5.63
N LYS A 99 -29.60 -2.85 -5.67
CA LYS A 99 -29.39 -4.27 -5.35
C LYS A 99 -28.67 -4.97 -6.49
#